data_AF-A0A2E1W8D6-F1
#
_entry.id   AF-A0A2E1W8D6-F1
#
_cell.length_a   1.000
_cell.length_b   1.000
_cell.length_c   1.000
_cell.angle_alpha   90.00
_cell.angle_beta   90.00
_cell.angle_gamma   90.00
#
_symmetry.space_group_name_H-M   'P 1'
#
loop_
_entity.id
_entity.type
_entity.pdbx_description
1 polymer ?
#
loop_
_entity_poly.entity_id
_entity_poly.type
_entity_poly.pdbx_seq_one_letter_code
_entity_poly.pdbx_strand_id
1 'polypeptide(L)'
;MNLKMTNGILFIIGAIAPIAIYMGLGPDGADVIDNAAAEKIVFWIMLSLPVAFMMTADTMSGGSGHSYAKAGLLIMIISYAAGSVGDGIYVQNSEMGEALTSTFWPAMMMGFGITGIGYFVQKTFPTLLSGLMILVGIFGFVVIGVIGLDNEALEIPLWLGFTIINLSLGILTIRK
;
A
#
# COMPACT_ATOMS: atom_id res chain seq x y z
N MET A 1 -20.53 -1.56 -15.25
CA MET A 1 -19.80 -1.74 -13.97
C MET A 1 -20.19 -0.59 -13.05
N ASN A 2 -20.54 -0.84 -11.78
CA ASN A 2 -20.94 0.23 -10.85
C ASN A 2 -19.72 0.74 -10.05
N LEU A 3 -19.85 1.90 -9.40
CA LEU A 3 -18.74 2.57 -8.71
C LEU A 3 -18.09 1.69 -7.62
N LYS A 4 -18.90 0.95 -6.86
CA LYS A 4 -18.42 0.04 -5.80
C LYS A 4 -17.60 -1.10 -6.36
N MET A 5 -18.07 -1.70 -7.46
CA MET A 5 -17.37 -2.76 -8.17
C MET A 5 -16.03 -2.27 -8.71
N THR A 6 -16.00 -1.08 -9.35
CA THR A 6 -14.76 -0.46 -9.80
C THR A 6 -13.79 -0.23 -8.63
N ASN A 7 -14.24 0.41 -7.56
CA ASN A 7 -13.40 0.71 -6.39
C ASN A 7 -12.83 -0.56 -5.75
N GLY A 8 -13.67 -1.59 -5.56
CA GLY A 8 -13.22 -2.84 -5.00
C GLY A 8 -12.21 -3.59 -5.90
N ILE A 9 -12.39 -3.55 -7.22
CA ILE A 9 -11.41 -4.11 -8.16
C ILE A 9 -10.07 -3.38 -8.07
N LEU A 10 -10.05 -2.05 -7.90
CA LEU A 10 -8.81 -1.28 -7.76
C LEU A 10 -8.01 -1.69 -6.52
N PHE A 11 -8.68 -1.95 -5.39
CA PHE A 11 -8.05 -2.53 -4.20
C PHE A 11 -7.44 -3.91 -4.48
N ILE A 12 -8.18 -4.79 -5.16
CA ILE A 12 -7.74 -6.16 -5.47
C ILE A 12 -6.53 -6.14 -6.41
N ILE A 13 -6.59 -5.35 -7.48
CA ILE A 13 -5.48 -5.18 -8.42
C ILE A 13 -4.24 -4.68 -7.69
N GLY A 14 -4.39 -3.64 -6.87
CA GLY A 14 -3.27 -3.04 -6.16
C GLY A 14 -2.64 -3.97 -5.11
N ALA A 15 -3.41 -4.91 -4.57
CA ALA A 15 -2.91 -5.92 -3.63
C ALA A 15 -2.17 -7.07 -4.34
N ILE A 16 -2.71 -7.55 -5.47
CA ILE A 16 -2.19 -8.77 -6.13
C ILE A 16 -1.11 -8.46 -7.16
N ALA A 17 -1.14 -7.29 -7.79
CA ALA A 17 -0.25 -6.94 -8.89
C ALA A 17 1.25 -7.09 -8.55
N PRO A 18 1.76 -6.64 -7.39
CA PRO A 18 3.17 -6.83 -7.05
C PRO A 18 3.57 -8.30 -7.09
N ILE A 19 2.78 -9.16 -6.43
CA ILE A 19 3.02 -10.61 -6.38
C ILE A 19 3.00 -11.20 -7.80
N ALA A 20 1.99 -10.85 -8.59
CA ALA A 20 1.85 -11.37 -9.95
C ALA A 20 2.98 -10.91 -10.88
N ILE A 21 3.49 -9.70 -10.72
CA ILE A 21 4.58 -9.17 -11.54
C ILE A 21 5.92 -9.74 -11.09
N TYR A 22 6.28 -9.63 -9.81
CA TYR A 22 7.57 -10.11 -9.31
C TYR A 22 7.71 -11.64 -9.45
N MET A 23 6.71 -12.40 -8.99
CA MET A 23 6.76 -13.87 -9.03
C MET A 23 6.30 -14.48 -10.36
N GLY A 24 5.66 -13.69 -11.22
CA GLY A 24 5.17 -14.16 -12.51
C GLY A 24 6.10 -13.79 -13.66
N LEU A 25 6.37 -12.49 -13.83
CA LEU A 25 7.10 -11.96 -14.98
C LEU A 25 8.56 -11.61 -14.64
N GLY A 26 8.82 -11.19 -13.40
CA GLY A 26 10.13 -10.75 -12.95
C GLY A 26 11.14 -11.89 -12.76
N PRO A 27 12.36 -11.55 -12.33
CA PRO A 27 13.46 -12.51 -12.20
C PRO A 27 13.22 -13.62 -11.16
N ASP A 28 12.35 -13.38 -10.17
CA ASP A 28 11.96 -14.39 -9.17
C ASP A 28 10.95 -15.43 -9.72
N GLY A 29 10.43 -15.19 -10.93
CA GLY A 29 9.40 -15.98 -11.58
C GLY A 29 9.85 -16.59 -12.91
N ALA A 30 9.18 -16.19 -13.99
CA ALA A 30 9.48 -16.67 -15.34
C ALA A 30 10.65 -15.94 -16.02
N ASP A 31 11.23 -14.92 -15.37
CA ASP A 31 12.39 -14.14 -15.87
C ASP A 31 12.16 -13.57 -17.28
N VAL A 32 10.96 -13.03 -17.50
CA VAL A 32 10.53 -12.44 -18.78
C VAL A 32 10.92 -10.97 -18.87
N ILE A 33 10.97 -10.28 -17.72
CA ILE A 33 11.35 -8.87 -17.60
C ILE A 33 12.40 -8.72 -16.50
N ASP A 34 13.29 -7.73 -16.66
CA ASP A 34 14.28 -7.40 -15.64
C ASP A 34 13.65 -6.69 -14.43
N ASN A 35 14.41 -6.56 -13.33
CA ASN A 35 13.97 -5.88 -12.11
C ASN A 35 13.52 -4.44 -12.36
N ALA A 36 14.24 -3.69 -13.20
CA ALA A 36 13.91 -2.30 -13.47
C ALA A 36 12.57 -2.14 -14.22
N ALA A 37 12.23 -3.09 -15.10
CA ALA A 37 10.94 -3.16 -15.76
C ALA A 37 9.84 -3.62 -14.80
N ALA A 38 10.12 -4.60 -13.94
CA ALA A 38 9.18 -5.06 -12.91
C ALA A 38 8.76 -3.90 -11.98
N GLU A 39 9.72 -3.15 -11.43
CA GLU A 39 9.46 -1.99 -10.57
C GLU A 39 8.56 -0.95 -11.22
N LYS A 40 8.79 -0.62 -12.50
CA LYS A 40 7.98 0.37 -13.24
C LYS A 40 6.54 -0.12 -13.43
N ILE A 41 6.37 -1.38 -13.81
CA ILE A 41 5.04 -1.96 -14.06
C ILE A 41 4.28 -2.05 -12.74
N VAL A 42 4.92 -2.52 -11.67
CA VAL A 42 4.34 -2.55 -10.32
C VAL A 42 3.92 -1.15 -9.92
N PHE A 43 4.81 -0.16 -10.08
CA PHE A 43 4.50 1.23 -9.74
C PHE A 43 3.20 1.72 -10.42
N TRP A 44 3.07 1.54 -11.73
CA TRP A 44 1.91 2.01 -12.49
C TRP A 44 0.62 1.30 -12.11
N ILE A 45 0.67 -0.03 -11.92
CA ILE A 45 -0.53 -0.80 -11.60
C ILE A 45 -0.99 -0.50 -10.17
N MET A 46 -0.06 -0.42 -9.21
CA MET A 46 -0.37 -0.13 -7.81
C MET A 46 -0.88 1.30 -7.57
N LEU A 47 -0.81 2.21 -8.54
CA LEU A 47 -1.56 3.48 -8.48
C LEU A 47 -3.08 3.27 -8.32
N SER A 48 -3.58 2.05 -8.58
CA SER A 48 -4.95 1.67 -8.23
C SER A 48 -5.26 1.80 -6.73
N LEU A 49 -4.29 1.56 -5.83
CA LEU A 49 -4.52 1.68 -4.37
C LEU A 49 -4.83 3.12 -3.96
N PRO A 50 -3.99 4.14 -4.24
CA PRO A 50 -4.33 5.54 -4.02
C PRO A 50 -5.71 5.94 -4.50
N VAL A 51 -6.08 5.53 -5.73
CA VAL A 51 -7.39 5.84 -6.31
C VAL A 51 -8.49 5.17 -5.49
N ALA A 52 -8.32 3.90 -5.12
CA ALA A 52 -9.31 3.17 -4.32
C ALA A 52 -9.52 3.79 -2.93
N PHE A 53 -8.43 4.17 -2.27
CA PHE A 53 -8.48 4.90 -1.00
C PHE A 53 -9.16 6.26 -1.13
N MET A 54 -8.89 7.00 -2.21
CA MET A 54 -9.52 8.29 -2.50
C MET A 54 -11.03 8.16 -2.68
N MET A 55 -11.45 7.25 -3.57
CA MET A 55 -12.87 6.96 -3.82
C MET A 55 -13.58 6.57 -2.52
N THR A 56 -12.91 5.80 -1.65
CA THR A 56 -13.46 5.41 -0.36
C THR A 56 -13.54 6.59 0.61
N ALA A 57 -12.51 7.43 0.67
CA ALA A 57 -12.49 8.62 1.51
C ALA A 57 -13.62 9.60 1.15
N ASP A 58 -13.92 9.76 -0.15
CA ASP A 58 -15.01 10.63 -0.62
C ASP A 58 -16.38 10.18 -0.10
N THR A 59 -16.61 8.87 0.07
CA THR A 59 -17.86 8.36 0.68
C THR A 59 -18.01 8.71 2.16
N MET A 60 -16.95 9.19 2.81
CA MET A 60 -16.92 9.56 4.23
C MET A 60 -17.17 11.05 4.47
N SER A 61 -17.41 11.84 3.42
CA SER A 61 -17.53 13.31 3.52
C SER A 61 -18.54 13.75 4.59
N GLY A 62 -18.14 14.73 5.41
CA GLY A 62 -18.92 15.22 6.56
C GLY A 62 -18.87 14.34 7.82
N GLY A 63 -18.17 13.20 7.77
CA GLY A 63 -17.99 12.29 8.90
C GLY A 63 -16.72 12.54 9.73
N SER A 64 -16.73 12.05 10.98
CA SER A 64 -15.64 12.23 11.96
C SER A 64 -14.33 11.53 11.58
N GLY A 65 -14.35 10.54 10.68
CA GLY A 65 -13.15 9.84 10.21
C GLY A 65 -12.57 10.39 8.89
N HIS A 66 -13.27 11.29 8.20
CA HIS A 66 -12.91 11.73 6.84
C HIS A 66 -11.54 12.43 6.78
N SER A 67 -11.28 13.37 7.70
CA SER A 67 -10.03 14.13 7.74
C SER A 67 -8.82 13.23 7.99
N TYR A 68 -8.95 12.24 8.88
CA TYR A 68 -7.90 11.25 9.12
C TYR A 68 -7.63 10.41 7.86
N ALA A 69 -8.70 9.91 7.21
CA ALA A 69 -8.56 9.10 6.00
C ALA A 69 -7.84 9.87 4.88
N LYS A 70 -8.17 11.15 4.67
CA LYS A 70 -7.51 12.01 3.66
C LYS A 70 -6.07 12.36 4.04
N ALA A 71 -5.80 12.65 5.31
CA ALA A 71 -4.45 12.94 5.78
C ALA A 71 -3.53 11.73 5.58
N GLY A 72 -3.99 10.53 5.99
CA GLY A 72 -3.26 9.28 5.78
C GLY A 72 -3.05 8.98 4.30
N LEU A 73 -4.07 9.20 3.46
CA LEU A 73 -3.97 9.02 2.01
C LEU A 73 -2.94 9.95 1.38
N LEU A 74 -2.90 11.22 1.79
CA LEU A 74 -1.92 12.17 1.28
C LEU A 74 -0.49 11.72 1.59
N ILE A 75 -0.25 11.26 2.83
CA ILE A 75 1.05 10.70 3.23
C ILE A 75 1.38 9.47 2.40
N MET A 76 0.41 8.55 2.22
CA MET A 76 0.60 7.36 1.39
C MET A 76 0.99 7.71 -0.04
N ILE A 77 0.29 8.65 -0.70
CA ILE A 77 0.55 9.00 -2.11
C ILE A 77 1.95 9.57 -2.30
N ILE A 78 2.32 10.55 -1.47
CA ILE A 78 3.63 11.21 -1.56
C ILE A 78 4.73 10.18 -1.33
N SER A 79 4.57 9.35 -0.30
CA SER A 79 5.60 8.42 0.12
C SER A 79 5.70 7.22 -0.82
N TYR A 80 4.57 6.72 -1.32
CA TYR A 80 4.55 5.66 -2.34
C TYR A 80 5.29 6.08 -3.61
N ALA A 81 5.02 7.29 -4.11
CA ALA A 81 5.69 7.82 -5.29
C ALA A 81 7.21 7.96 -5.07
N ALA A 82 7.61 8.53 -3.93
CA ALA A 82 9.02 8.73 -3.61
C ALA A 82 9.77 7.41 -3.32
N GLY A 83 9.13 6.46 -2.63
CA GLY A 83 9.68 5.12 -2.37
C GLY A 83 9.91 4.34 -3.67
N SER A 84 8.90 4.31 -4.54
CA SER A 84 9.01 3.63 -5.85
C SER A 84 10.07 4.25 -6.76
N VAL A 85 10.21 5.58 -6.73
CA VAL A 85 11.33 6.26 -7.42
C VAL A 85 12.67 5.89 -6.79
N GLY A 86 12.72 5.77 -5.46
CA GLY A 86 13.87 5.27 -4.72
C GLY A 86 14.31 3.88 -5.19
N ASP A 87 13.38 2.93 -5.32
CA ASP A 87 13.68 1.59 -5.85
C ASP A 87 14.19 1.64 -7.30
N GLY A 88 13.58 2.49 -8.13
CA GLY A 88 14.06 2.72 -9.50
C GLY A 88 15.47 3.34 -9.58
N ILE A 89 15.83 4.20 -8.62
CA ILE A 89 17.17 4.81 -8.51
C ILE A 89 18.17 3.80 -7.94
N TYR A 90 17.76 2.94 -7.01
CA TYR A 90 18.64 1.97 -6.32
C TYR A 90 19.44 1.12 -7.31
N VAL A 91 18.81 0.72 -8.43
CA VAL A 91 19.46 -0.05 -9.50
C VAL A 91 20.66 0.68 -10.13
N GLN A 92 20.65 2.02 -10.15
CA GLN A 92 21.68 2.87 -10.76
C GLN A 92 22.61 3.52 -9.72
N ASN A 93 22.09 3.81 -8.52
CA ASN A 93 22.79 4.41 -7.41
C ASN A 93 22.16 3.91 -6.10
N SER A 94 22.76 2.86 -5.53
CA SER A 94 22.23 2.15 -4.37
C SER A 94 22.14 3.04 -3.13
N GLU A 95 23.13 3.89 -2.86
CA GLU A 95 23.15 4.77 -1.68
C GLU A 95 22.02 5.81 -1.72
N MET A 96 21.82 6.46 -2.88
CA MET A 96 20.72 7.41 -3.05
C MET A 96 19.36 6.70 -3.03
N GLY A 97 19.25 5.54 -3.68
CA GLY A 97 18.02 4.75 -3.68
C GLY A 97 17.61 4.34 -2.26
N GLU A 98 18.57 3.81 -1.49
CA GLU A 98 18.36 3.37 -0.11
C GLU A 98 17.96 4.52 0.81
N ALA A 99 18.58 5.69 0.68
CA ALA A 99 18.22 6.88 1.45
C ALA A 99 16.74 7.31 1.22
N LEU A 100 16.24 7.13 -0.01
CA LEU A 100 14.84 7.39 -0.34
C LEU A 100 13.92 6.29 0.20
N THR A 101 14.21 5.02 -0.10
CA THR A 101 13.33 3.89 0.25
C THR A 101 13.20 3.71 1.76
N SER A 102 14.31 3.83 2.50
CA SER A 102 14.35 3.80 3.98
C SER A 102 13.55 4.92 4.64
N THR A 103 13.29 6.03 3.95
CA THR A 103 12.51 7.14 4.47
C THR A 103 11.04 7.04 4.08
N PHE A 104 10.77 6.70 2.82
CA PHE A 104 9.45 6.83 2.23
C PHE A 104 8.59 5.57 2.37
N TRP A 105 9.16 4.35 2.34
CA TRP A 105 8.35 3.15 2.61
C TRP A 105 7.76 3.10 4.03
N PRO A 106 8.51 3.44 5.10
CA PRO A 106 7.91 3.56 6.44
C PRO A 106 6.84 4.66 6.48
N ALA A 107 7.09 5.82 5.86
CA ALA A 107 6.12 6.91 5.84
C ALA A 107 4.82 6.49 5.13
N MET A 108 4.90 5.70 4.05
CA MET A 108 3.72 5.10 3.42
C MET A 108 2.96 4.21 4.41
N MET A 109 3.65 3.32 5.15
CA MET A 109 3.03 2.45 6.15
C MET A 109 2.35 3.25 7.27
N MET A 110 2.97 4.34 7.73
CA MET A 110 2.34 5.28 8.66
C MET A 110 1.06 5.89 8.07
N GLY A 111 1.10 6.36 6.81
CA GLY A 111 -0.07 6.86 6.10
C GLY A 111 -1.20 5.83 6.03
N PHE A 112 -0.87 4.57 5.74
CA PHE A 112 -1.81 3.44 5.72
C PHE A 112 -2.47 3.22 7.08
N GLY A 113 -1.68 3.28 8.16
CA GLY A 113 -2.20 3.20 9.53
C GLY A 113 -3.15 4.35 9.86
N ILE A 114 -2.79 5.59 9.51
CA ILE A 114 -3.63 6.79 9.72
C ILE A 114 -4.94 6.70 8.92
N THR A 115 -4.91 6.20 7.69
CA THR A 115 -6.12 5.93 6.92
C THR A 115 -6.99 4.87 7.60
N GLY A 116 -6.37 3.83 8.18
CA GLY A 116 -7.03 2.85 9.04
C GLY A 116 -7.74 3.48 10.25
N ILE A 117 -7.13 4.48 10.91
CA ILE A 117 -7.77 5.26 12.00
C ILE A 117 -9.04 5.93 11.48
N GLY A 118 -8.97 6.58 10.31
CA GLY A 118 -10.13 7.19 9.67
C GLY A 118 -11.27 6.20 9.44
N TYR A 119 -10.96 5.01 8.92
CA TYR A 119 -11.95 3.95 8.70
C TYR A 119 -12.49 3.35 9.99
N PHE A 120 -11.69 3.30 11.05
CA PHE A 120 -12.11 2.83 12.37
C PHE A 120 -13.10 3.79 13.01
N VAL A 121 -12.77 5.08 13.03
CA VAL A 121 -13.60 6.15 13.62
C VAL A 121 -14.93 6.29 12.88
N GLN A 122 -14.87 6.29 11.55
CA GLN A 122 -16.07 6.42 10.71
C GLN A 122 -16.91 5.16 10.67
N LYS A 123 -16.34 4.00 11.03
CA LYS A 123 -16.92 2.66 10.80
C LYS A 123 -17.20 2.38 9.33
N THR A 124 -16.33 2.90 8.44
CA THR A 124 -16.44 2.68 6.99
C THR A 124 -16.35 1.20 6.65
N PHE A 125 -15.46 0.46 7.33
CA PHE A 125 -15.29 -0.99 7.23
C PHE A 125 -15.49 -1.66 8.59
N PRO A 126 -15.60 -3.00 8.65
CA PRO A 126 -15.61 -3.73 9.91
C PRO A 126 -14.46 -3.28 10.81
N THR A 127 -14.78 -2.96 12.06
CA THR A 127 -13.85 -2.36 13.03
C THR A 127 -12.58 -3.18 13.21
N LEU A 128 -12.69 -4.51 13.13
CA LEU A 128 -11.54 -5.42 13.15
C LEU A 128 -10.58 -5.17 11.97
N LEU A 129 -11.10 -5.04 10.74
CA LEU A 129 -10.27 -4.80 9.56
C LEU A 129 -9.59 -3.43 9.61
N SER A 130 -10.32 -2.40 10.03
CA SER A 130 -9.74 -1.07 10.25
C SER A 130 -8.68 -1.10 11.35
N GLY A 131 -8.90 -1.88 12.42
CA GLY A 131 -7.91 -2.11 13.47
C GLY A 131 -6.65 -2.80 12.96
N LEU A 132 -6.80 -3.82 12.12
CA LEU A 132 -5.67 -4.50 11.47
C LEU A 132 -4.88 -3.57 10.56
N MET A 133 -5.53 -2.66 9.82
CA MET A 133 -4.85 -1.62 9.05
C MET A 133 -3.95 -0.74 9.92
N ILE A 134 -4.46 -0.31 11.08
CA ILE A 134 -3.70 0.51 12.03
C ILE A 134 -2.48 -0.27 12.52
N LEU A 135 -2.68 -1.53 12.95
CA LEU A 135 -1.61 -2.37 13.46
C LEU A 135 -0.53 -2.65 12.42
N VAL A 136 -0.91 -3.03 11.20
CA VAL A 136 0.03 -3.29 10.10
C VAL A 136 0.76 -2.00 9.69
N GLY A 137 0.07 -0.86 9.65
CA GLY A 137 0.71 0.42 9.33
C GLY A 137 1.75 0.84 10.38
N ILE A 138 1.42 0.72 11.67
CA ILE A 138 2.37 1.02 12.77
C ILE A 138 3.53 0.02 12.75
N PHE A 139 3.23 -1.27 12.60
CA PHE A 139 4.25 -2.31 12.52
C PHE A 139 5.21 -2.05 11.36
N GLY A 140 4.69 -1.76 10.16
CA GLY A 140 5.52 -1.44 9.00
C GLY A 140 6.35 -0.18 9.16
N PHE A 141 5.79 0.87 9.75
CA PHE A 141 6.57 2.08 10.06
C PHE A 141 7.76 1.78 10.98
N VAL A 142 7.55 0.99 12.03
CA VAL A 142 8.62 0.64 12.99
C VAL A 142 9.64 -0.33 12.37
N VAL A 143 9.19 -1.38 11.70
CA VAL A 143 10.09 -2.37 11.11
C VAL A 143 10.95 -1.74 10.03
N ILE A 144 10.35 -1.05 9.07
CA ILE A 144 11.10 -0.47 7.94
C ILE A 144 11.92 0.75 8.41
N GLY A 145 11.32 1.64 9.20
CA GLY A 145 11.91 2.96 9.47
C GLY A 145 12.80 3.06 10.70
N VAL A 146 12.74 2.09 11.62
CA VAL A 146 13.48 2.14 12.89
C VAL A 146 14.38 0.92 13.07
N ILE A 147 13.88 -0.28 12.79
CA ILE A 147 14.62 -1.53 12.98
C ILE A 147 15.55 -1.81 11.79
N GLY A 148 15.14 -1.45 10.57
CA GLY A 148 15.85 -1.75 9.34
C GLY A 148 15.41 -3.08 8.72
N LEU A 149 15.47 -3.17 7.39
CA LEU A 149 14.90 -4.25 6.58
C LEU A 149 15.76 -5.53 6.49
N ASP A 150 16.87 -5.64 7.21
CA ASP A 150 17.77 -6.81 7.12
C ASP A 150 17.19 -8.11 7.72
N ASN A 151 15.92 -8.11 8.13
CA ASN A 151 15.24 -9.22 8.75
C ASN A 151 14.02 -9.66 7.92
N GLU A 152 14.27 -10.56 6.96
CA GLU A 152 13.23 -11.17 6.10
C GLU A 152 12.06 -11.75 6.93
N ALA A 153 12.32 -12.21 8.17
CA ALA A 153 11.28 -12.76 9.05
C ALA A 153 10.26 -11.72 9.52
N LEU A 154 10.57 -10.42 9.40
CA LEU A 154 9.66 -9.31 9.71
C LEU A 154 9.08 -8.67 8.45
N GLU A 155 9.86 -8.62 7.37
CA GLU A 155 9.45 -8.02 6.11
C GLU A 155 8.33 -8.82 5.42
N ILE A 156 8.50 -10.14 5.29
CA ILE A 156 7.50 -10.98 4.59
C ILE A 156 6.12 -10.89 5.26
N PRO A 157 5.99 -11.05 6.60
CA PRO A 157 4.70 -10.88 7.27
C PRO A 157 4.09 -9.49 7.10
N LEU A 158 4.91 -8.43 7.04
CA LEU A 158 4.44 -7.06 6.84
C LEU A 158 3.75 -6.91 5.49
N TRP A 159 4.42 -7.27 4.41
CA TRP A 159 3.87 -7.12 3.05
C TRP A 159 2.70 -8.06 2.80
N LEU A 160 2.74 -9.28 3.34
CA LEU A 160 1.58 -10.19 3.30
C LEU A 160 0.39 -9.62 4.06
N GLY A 161 0.61 -9.02 5.23
CA GLY A 161 -0.42 -8.34 6.00
C GLY A 161 -1.04 -7.19 5.22
N PHE A 162 -0.20 -6.32 4.63
CA PHE A 162 -0.63 -5.22 3.77
C PHE A 162 -1.48 -5.73 2.60
N THR A 163 -1.02 -6.78 1.90
CA THR A 163 -1.73 -7.38 0.77
C THR A 163 -3.09 -7.97 1.17
N ILE A 164 -3.14 -8.79 2.23
CA ILE A 164 -4.38 -9.44 2.70
C ILE A 164 -5.42 -8.40 3.11
N ILE A 165 -4.98 -7.32 3.76
CA ILE A 165 -5.86 -6.24 4.17
C ILE A 165 -6.44 -5.52 2.95
N ASN A 166 -5.61 -5.11 1.99
CA ASN A 166 -6.09 -4.44 0.78
C ASN A 166 -7.03 -5.34 -0.04
N LEU A 167 -6.71 -6.63 -0.16
CA LEU A 167 -7.59 -7.61 -0.78
C LEU A 167 -8.95 -7.69 -0.07
N SER A 168 -8.94 -7.72 1.26
CA SER A 168 -10.15 -7.74 2.08
C SER A 168 -10.98 -6.47 1.92
N LEU A 169 -10.35 -5.30 1.87
CA LEU A 169 -11.02 -4.02 1.59
C LEU A 169 -11.70 -4.06 0.22
N GLY A 170 -11.02 -4.61 -0.79
CA GLY A 170 -11.59 -4.78 -2.13
C GLY A 170 -12.83 -5.67 -2.13
N ILE A 171 -12.72 -6.88 -1.59
CA ILE A 171 -13.83 -7.84 -1.50
C ILE A 171 -15.04 -7.23 -0.77
N LEU A 172 -14.80 -6.58 0.38
CA LEU A 172 -15.88 -5.97 1.16
C LEU A 172 -16.50 -4.76 0.44
N THR A 173 -15.73 -4.01 -0.33
CA THR A 173 -16.24 -2.88 -1.10
C THR A 173 -17.20 -3.35 -2.20
N ILE A 174 -16.89 -4.48 -2.87
CA ILE A 174 -17.78 -5.07 -3.89
C ILE A 174 -19.08 -5.60 -3.26
N ARG A 175 -19.00 -6.18 -2.05
CA ARG A 175 -20.14 -6.82 -1.39
C ARG A 175 -21.15 -5.86 -0.75
N LYS A 176 -20.76 -4.62 -0.46
CA LYS A 176 -21.63 -3.59 0.13
C LYS A 176 -22.64 -3.04 -0.87
#